data_AF-A0A5B8V1J4-F1
#
_entry.id   AF-A0A5B8V1J4-F1
#
_cell.length_a   1.000
_cell.length_b   1.000
_cell.length_c   1.000
_cell.angle_alpha   90.00
_cell.angle_beta   90.00
_cell.angle_gamma   90.00
#
_symmetry.space_group_name_H-M   'P 1'
#
loop_
_entity.id
_entity.type
_entity.pdbx_description
1 polymer ?
#
loop_
_entity_poly.entity_id
_entity_poly.type
_entity_poly.pdbx_seq_one_letter_code
_entity_poly.pdbx_strand_id
1 'polypeptide(L)'
;MPSGSNLKTAVIAGTLLLSFAACRHTESIGNKRVSSSQDKPQWMVPDTTELPDNEESRLIKYGRALVVNTSYYFGPKGVIAHKSNGLNCQNCHLSAGSKPFGNNFSLVAVGYPRYKERSGTVETIVKKVEDCFERSLDGQKIDSNSAEMKAFVAYLKWIGKNVKKGTKPAGSGIDEPVFLDRGADTVKGKLVYISKCRRCHGADGQGKLNTAGNAYVYPALWGKHSYNIGASIYRLSKFAGYVRDNMPFGADHKKRQLTDAEAWDVAAFVNSQPRPVKNVSDDWPKLATKPYDYPFGPYADHLFSESQHKYGPFAPVKKYYALLTIKQ
;
A
#
# COMPACT_ATOMS: atom_id res chain seq x y z
N MET A 1 -68.75 -67.71 -14.23
CA MET A 1 -69.54 -66.60 -13.65
C MET A 1 -68.65 -65.36 -13.60
N PRO A 2 -69.22 -64.18 -13.89
CA PRO A 2 -68.90 -63.29 -15.04
C PRO A 2 -67.99 -62.12 -14.62
N SER A 3 -67.61 -61.10 -15.41
CA SER A 3 -68.14 -60.41 -16.61
C SER A 3 -66.99 -59.62 -17.27
N GLY A 4 -66.88 -59.48 -18.61
CA GLY A 4 -67.61 -58.50 -19.44
C GLY A 4 -67.15 -57.06 -19.11
N SER A 5 -66.63 -56.21 -20.00
CA SER A 5 -67.10 -55.90 -21.36
C SER A 5 -66.08 -55.06 -22.15
N ASN A 6 -65.98 -55.34 -23.45
CA ASN A 6 -65.41 -54.49 -24.50
C ASN A 6 -66.30 -53.28 -24.78
N LEU A 7 -65.73 -52.12 -25.12
CA LEU A 7 -66.15 -51.30 -26.27
C LEU A 7 -65.23 -50.08 -26.40
N LYS A 8 -64.51 -49.92 -27.52
CA LYS A 8 -64.26 -48.59 -28.13
C LYS A 8 -64.13 -48.74 -29.64
N THR A 9 -65.14 -48.20 -30.32
CA THR A 9 -65.25 -47.97 -31.75
C THR A 9 -64.38 -46.78 -32.16
N ALA A 10 -63.74 -46.88 -33.32
CA ALA A 10 -62.93 -45.85 -33.95
C ALA A 10 -63.78 -44.82 -34.71
N VAL A 11 -63.33 -43.55 -34.80
CA VAL A 11 -63.52 -42.68 -35.98
C VAL A 11 -62.35 -41.68 -36.09
N ILE A 12 -61.93 -41.48 -37.34
CA ILE A 12 -60.84 -40.71 -37.94
C ILE A 12 -61.17 -39.21 -38.04
N ALA A 13 -60.16 -38.31 -37.98
CA ALA A 13 -59.91 -37.22 -38.97
C ALA A 13 -59.09 -36.06 -38.41
N GLY A 14 -58.24 -35.47 -39.26
CA GLY A 14 -58.04 -34.02 -39.29
C GLY A 14 -56.68 -33.45 -38.84
N THR A 15 -55.73 -33.44 -39.77
CA THR A 15 -54.80 -32.35 -40.12
C THR A 15 -54.62 -31.16 -39.15
N LEU A 16 -53.39 -30.92 -38.68
CA LEU A 16 -52.76 -29.58 -38.68
C LEU A 16 -51.24 -29.69 -38.42
N LEU A 17 -50.42 -29.52 -39.46
CA LEU A 17 -48.98 -29.29 -39.35
C LEU A 17 -48.75 -27.84 -38.90
N LEU A 18 -48.59 -27.63 -37.59
CA LEU A 18 -48.03 -26.40 -37.03
C LEU A 18 -46.52 -26.57 -36.85
N SER A 19 -45.77 -26.02 -37.79
CA SER A 19 -44.33 -25.82 -37.66
C SER A 19 -44.07 -24.80 -36.53
N PHE A 20 -43.83 -25.28 -35.32
CA PHE A 20 -43.25 -24.46 -34.25
C PHE A 20 -41.76 -24.25 -34.52
N ALA A 21 -41.44 -23.13 -35.17
CA ALA A 21 -40.09 -22.57 -35.14
C ALA A 21 -39.80 -22.10 -33.71
N ALA A 22 -39.21 -22.98 -32.89
CA ALA A 22 -38.71 -22.63 -31.57
C ALA A 22 -37.50 -21.70 -31.72
N CYS A 23 -37.73 -20.39 -31.62
CA CYS A 23 -36.68 -19.40 -31.46
C CYS A 23 -36.01 -19.60 -30.09
N ARG A 24 -34.94 -20.40 -30.04
CA ARG A 24 -34.09 -20.51 -28.85
C ARG A 24 -33.20 -19.27 -28.79
N HIS A 25 -33.63 -18.24 -28.07
CA HIS A 25 -32.73 -17.19 -27.59
C HIS A 25 -31.82 -17.78 -26.51
N THR A 26 -30.69 -18.34 -26.94
CA THR A 26 -29.53 -18.57 -26.07
C THR A 26 -28.86 -17.21 -25.85
N GLU A 27 -29.32 -16.47 -24.84
CA GLU A 27 -28.53 -15.37 -24.29
C GLU A 27 -27.31 -15.99 -23.59
N SER A 28 -26.19 -15.98 -24.30
CA SER A 28 -24.87 -16.19 -23.72
C SER A 28 -24.63 -15.08 -22.71
N ILE A 29 -24.90 -15.35 -21.42
CA ILE A 29 -24.38 -14.55 -20.31
C ILE A 29 -22.86 -14.66 -20.39
N GLY A 30 -22.25 -13.68 -21.06
CA GLY A 30 -20.82 -13.53 -21.17
C GLY A 30 -20.22 -13.46 -19.78
N ASN A 31 -19.58 -14.57 -19.39
CA ASN A 31 -18.80 -14.67 -18.18
C ASN A 31 -17.65 -13.65 -18.29
N LYS A 32 -17.83 -12.44 -17.75
CA LYS A 32 -16.76 -11.46 -17.61
C LYS A 32 -15.69 -12.08 -16.74
N ARG A 33 -14.67 -12.66 -17.36
CA ARG A 33 -13.40 -12.97 -16.70
C ARG A 33 -12.96 -11.69 -16.00
N VAL A 34 -13.02 -11.71 -14.68
CA VAL A 34 -12.26 -10.78 -13.85
C VAL A 34 -10.81 -10.95 -14.30
N SER A 35 -10.27 -9.93 -14.95
CA SER A 35 -8.87 -9.87 -15.34
C SER A 35 -8.04 -10.08 -14.07
N SER A 36 -7.50 -11.29 -13.93
CA SER A 36 -6.52 -11.60 -12.90
C SER A 36 -5.30 -10.70 -13.14
N SER A 37 -4.62 -10.30 -12.08
CA SER A 37 -3.43 -9.42 -12.10
C SER A 37 -2.22 -9.96 -12.88
N GLN A 38 -2.38 -11.03 -13.65
CA GLN A 38 -1.36 -11.77 -14.39
C GLN A 38 -0.96 -11.13 -15.74
N ASP A 39 -1.78 -10.24 -16.30
CA ASP A 39 -1.53 -9.68 -17.66
C ASP A 39 -0.77 -8.34 -17.68
N LYS A 40 -0.38 -7.79 -16.52
CA LYS A 40 0.39 -6.53 -16.48
C LYS A 40 1.88 -6.83 -16.50
N PRO A 41 2.67 -6.20 -17.38
CA PRO A 41 4.12 -6.38 -17.36
C PRO A 41 4.66 -5.99 -15.99
N GLN A 42 5.49 -6.88 -15.43
CA GLN A 42 6.17 -6.64 -14.17
C GLN A 42 7.11 -5.45 -14.33
N TRP A 43 7.19 -4.61 -13.30
CA TRP A 43 8.13 -3.49 -13.33
C TRP A 43 9.58 -4.01 -13.43
N MET A 44 10.28 -3.61 -14.50
CA MET A 44 11.70 -3.86 -14.68
C MET A 44 12.49 -2.79 -13.95
N VAL A 45 13.26 -3.23 -12.96
CA VAL A 45 14.03 -2.38 -12.05
C VAL A 45 15.39 -2.06 -12.68
N PRO A 46 15.72 -0.78 -12.91
CA PRO A 46 17.06 -0.41 -13.39
C PRO A 46 18.14 -0.70 -12.33
N ASP A 47 19.34 -1.13 -12.75
CA ASP A 47 20.49 -1.29 -11.85
C ASP A 47 21.43 -0.08 -11.90
N THR A 48 21.75 0.46 -10.73
CA THR A 48 22.70 1.58 -10.60
C THR A 48 24.13 1.18 -10.87
N THR A 49 24.46 -0.12 -10.85
CA THR A 49 25.81 -0.61 -11.19
C THR A 49 26.13 -0.47 -12.68
N GLU A 50 25.10 -0.45 -13.53
CA GLU A 50 25.21 -0.30 -15.00
C GLU A 50 25.35 1.16 -15.45
N LEU A 51 25.29 2.12 -14.53
CA LEU A 51 25.42 3.55 -14.84
C LEU A 51 26.87 3.91 -15.21
N PRO A 52 27.08 4.65 -16.32
CA PRO A 52 28.40 5.09 -16.75
C PRO A 52 29.06 6.01 -15.71
N ASP A 53 30.37 6.25 -15.85
CA ASP A 53 31.08 7.18 -14.98
C ASP A 53 30.97 8.62 -15.50
N ASN A 54 29.88 9.30 -15.17
CA ASN A 54 29.66 10.71 -15.49
C ASN A 54 28.97 11.44 -14.33
N GLU A 55 28.86 12.77 -14.43
CA GLU A 55 28.30 13.61 -13.37
C GLU A 55 26.86 13.25 -13.00
N GLU A 56 25.99 13.03 -14.00
CA GLU A 56 24.60 12.62 -13.78
C GLU A 56 24.52 11.28 -13.01
N SER A 57 25.34 10.30 -13.40
CA SER A 57 25.39 8.99 -12.77
C SER A 57 25.92 9.07 -11.34
N ARG A 58 26.90 9.94 -11.07
CA ARG A 58 27.38 10.21 -9.70
C ARG A 58 26.26 10.81 -8.84
N LEU A 59 25.47 11.74 -9.39
CA LEU A 59 24.33 12.33 -8.69
C LEU A 59 23.23 11.29 -8.38
N ILE A 60 22.93 10.39 -9.33
CA ILE A 60 21.97 9.30 -9.14
C ILE A 60 22.47 8.31 -8.07
N LYS A 61 23.75 7.91 -8.14
CA LYS A 61 24.38 7.02 -7.16
C LYS A 61 24.37 7.66 -5.75
N TYR A 62 24.62 8.97 -5.67
CA TYR A 62 24.50 9.71 -4.41
C TYR A 62 23.07 9.72 -3.87
N GLY A 63 22.07 9.97 -4.72
CA GLY A 63 20.66 9.90 -4.35
C GLY A 63 20.25 8.54 -3.80
N ARG A 64 20.73 7.45 -4.42
CA ARG A 64 20.55 6.10 -3.89
C ARG A 64 21.22 5.94 -2.53
N ALA A 65 22.45 6.42 -2.37
CA ALA A 65 23.17 6.34 -1.09
C ALA A 65 22.44 7.08 0.04
N LEU A 66 21.83 8.23 -0.25
CA LEU A 66 21.00 8.98 0.70
C LEU A 66 19.73 8.21 1.11
N VAL A 67 19.11 7.46 0.20
CA VAL A 67 17.96 6.58 0.52
C VAL A 67 18.38 5.42 1.41
N VAL A 68 19.53 4.80 1.10
CA VAL A 68 20.06 3.65 1.85
C VAL A 68 20.50 4.05 3.25
N ASN A 69 21.20 5.18 3.35
CA ASN A 69 21.92 5.60 4.56
C ASN A 69 21.40 6.93 5.11
N THR A 70 20.10 7.21 5.01
CA THR A 70 19.53 8.50 5.44
C THR A 70 19.92 8.88 6.87
N SER A 71 20.02 7.92 7.80
CA SER A 71 20.43 8.17 9.18
C SER A 71 21.91 8.57 9.30
N TYR A 72 22.78 8.06 8.44
CA TYR A 72 24.19 8.49 8.41
C TYR A 72 24.32 9.96 8.01
N TYR A 73 23.49 10.42 7.07
CA TYR A 73 23.53 11.82 6.60
C TYR A 73 22.73 12.76 7.50
N PHE A 74 21.53 12.34 7.92
CA PHE A 74 20.52 13.19 8.52
C PHE A 74 20.00 12.75 9.88
N GLY A 75 20.46 11.60 10.38
CA GLY A 75 20.01 11.06 11.67
C GLY A 75 20.51 11.86 12.86
N PRO A 76 20.28 11.36 14.09
CA PRO A 76 20.72 12.04 15.31
C PRO A 76 22.25 12.23 15.42
N LYS A 77 23.03 11.44 14.65
CA LYS A 77 24.49 11.53 14.50
C LYS A 77 24.87 11.82 13.04
N GLY A 78 24.00 12.53 12.32
CA GLY A 78 24.11 12.75 10.88
C GLY A 78 25.29 13.67 10.53
N VAL A 79 26.04 13.32 9.49
CA VAL A 79 27.21 14.10 9.06
C VAL A 79 26.87 15.38 8.29
N ILE A 80 25.61 15.54 7.85
CA ILE A 80 25.12 16.74 7.15
C ILE A 80 24.24 17.58 8.06
N ALA A 81 23.24 16.97 8.69
CA ALA A 81 22.34 17.64 9.63
C ALA A 81 21.65 16.64 10.56
N HIS A 82 20.96 17.12 11.60
CA HIS A 82 20.17 16.29 12.52
C HIS A 82 18.67 16.51 12.26
N LYS A 83 18.17 15.94 11.17
CA LYS A 83 16.82 16.17 10.64
C LYS A 83 15.96 14.91 10.54
N SER A 84 16.38 13.77 11.10
CA SER A 84 15.61 12.51 11.15
C SER A 84 15.78 11.73 12.46
N ASN A 85 14.88 10.76 12.70
CA ASN A 85 14.78 9.94 13.93
C ASN A 85 15.68 8.68 13.98
N GLY A 86 16.62 8.54 13.05
CA GLY A 86 17.55 7.39 12.98
C GLY A 86 17.13 6.29 12.00
N LEU A 87 15.91 6.36 11.46
CA LEU A 87 15.48 5.50 10.36
C LEU A 87 16.14 5.92 9.04
N ASN A 88 16.30 4.94 8.15
CA ASN A 88 16.64 5.14 6.76
C ASN A 88 15.38 5.04 5.88
N CYS A 89 15.32 5.79 4.78
CA CYS A 89 14.24 5.64 3.79
C CYS A 89 14.07 4.17 3.37
N GLN A 90 15.18 3.45 3.22
CA GLN A 90 15.16 2.02 2.85
C GLN A 90 14.52 1.08 3.88
N ASN A 91 14.33 1.51 5.13
CA ASN A 91 13.64 0.68 6.13
C ASN A 91 12.16 0.46 5.77
N CYS A 92 11.57 1.35 4.97
CA CYS A 92 10.22 1.22 4.42
C CYS A 92 10.20 1.08 2.90
N HIS A 93 11.23 1.54 2.20
CA HIS A 93 11.39 1.44 0.75
C HIS A 93 12.47 0.40 0.43
N LEU A 94 12.11 -0.88 0.45
CA LEU A 94 13.08 -1.97 0.46
C LEU A 94 13.99 -1.95 -0.77
N SER A 95 15.27 -2.26 -0.54
CA SER A 95 16.32 -2.23 -1.57
C SER A 95 16.44 -0.84 -2.22
N ALA A 96 16.44 0.21 -1.41
CA ALA A 96 16.38 1.61 -1.87
C ALA A 96 15.15 1.94 -2.73
N GLY A 97 14.05 1.23 -2.52
CA GLY A 97 12.80 1.39 -3.27
C GLY A 97 12.82 0.69 -4.62
N SER A 98 13.67 -0.34 -4.78
CA SER A 98 13.77 -1.15 -5.99
C SER A 98 13.01 -2.49 -5.87
N LYS A 99 12.62 -2.93 -4.66
CA LYS A 99 11.90 -4.21 -4.48
C LYS A 99 10.43 -4.11 -4.95
N PRO A 100 9.97 -4.95 -5.89
CA PRO A 100 8.54 -5.08 -6.22
C PRO A 100 7.71 -5.41 -4.98
N PHE A 101 6.54 -4.78 -4.83
CA PHE A 101 5.65 -4.86 -3.65
C PHE A 101 6.27 -4.37 -2.32
N GLY A 102 7.54 -3.97 -2.32
CA GLY A 102 8.29 -3.44 -1.17
C GLY A 102 8.21 -1.93 -1.03
N ASN A 103 7.05 -1.34 -1.35
CA ASN A 103 6.85 0.11 -1.35
C ASN A 103 7.87 0.84 -2.25
N ASN A 104 8.06 0.35 -3.47
CA ASN A 104 9.07 0.90 -4.39
C ASN A 104 8.73 2.30 -4.93
N PHE A 105 9.72 2.88 -5.61
CA PHE A 105 9.65 4.20 -6.24
C PHE A 105 9.27 4.17 -7.73
N SER A 106 8.81 3.03 -8.26
CA SER A 106 8.56 2.84 -9.70
C SER A 106 7.72 3.95 -10.33
N LEU A 107 6.68 4.41 -9.64
CA LEU A 107 5.73 5.39 -10.13
C LEU A 107 6.13 6.84 -9.88
N VAL A 108 7.26 7.11 -9.23
CA VAL A 108 7.60 8.48 -8.81
C VAL A 108 7.92 9.36 -10.04
N ALA A 109 8.72 8.85 -10.97
CA ALA A 109 9.13 9.58 -12.17
C ALA A 109 7.93 10.02 -13.05
N VAL A 110 6.96 9.13 -13.25
CA VAL A 110 5.79 9.39 -14.11
C VAL A 110 4.58 9.94 -13.36
N GLY A 111 4.62 9.90 -12.03
CA GLY A 111 3.53 10.30 -11.17
C GLY A 111 3.63 11.73 -10.68
N TYR A 112 4.72 12.47 -10.95
CA TYR A 112 4.93 13.83 -10.46
C TYR A 112 5.31 14.79 -11.61
N PRO A 113 4.92 16.08 -11.53
CA PRO A 113 4.07 16.68 -10.49
C PRO A 113 2.63 16.14 -10.55
N ARG A 114 1.94 16.10 -9.40
CA ARG A 114 0.53 15.67 -9.32
C ARG A 114 -0.23 16.36 -8.23
N TYR A 115 -1.54 16.47 -8.42
CA TYR A 115 -2.45 16.82 -7.33
C TYR A 115 -2.40 15.74 -6.24
N LYS A 116 -2.38 16.19 -4.99
CA LYS A 116 -2.35 15.36 -3.80
C LYS A 116 -3.46 15.78 -2.87
N GLU A 117 -4.37 14.85 -2.65
CA GLU A 117 -5.59 15.02 -1.88
C GLU A 117 -5.30 15.40 -0.43
N ARG A 118 -4.19 14.90 0.14
CA ARG A 118 -3.74 15.24 1.49
C ARG A 118 -3.42 16.73 1.63
N SER A 119 -2.64 17.32 0.74
CA SER A 119 -2.29 18.74 0.83
C SER A 119 -3.28 19.66 0.12
N GLY A 120 -4.15 19.09 -0.73
CA GLY A 120 -5.05 19.86 -1.58
C GLY A 120 -4.34 20.65 -2.69
N THR A 121 -3.08 20.34 -2.99
CA THR A 121 -2.24 21.10 -3.94
C THR A 121 -1.52 20.19 -4.95
N VAL A 122 -0.91 20.79 -5.98
CA VAL A 122 -0.01 20.09 -6.90
C VAL A 122 1.38 19.99 -6.28
N GLU A 123 1.83 18.77 -6.00
CA GLU A 123 3.11 18.49 -5.36
C GLU A 123 4.19 18.08 -6.37
N THR A 124 5.43 18.41 -6.05
CA THR A 124 6.64 18.00 -6.76
C THR A 124 7.30 16.78 -6.09
N ILE A 125 8.33 16.22 -6.72
CA ILE A 125 9.16 15.17 -6.08
C ILE A 125 9.88 15.73 -4.84
N VAL A 126 10.27 17.01 -4.84
CA VAL A 126 10.86 17.69 -3.67
C VAL A 126 9.89 17.63 -2.49
N LYS A 127 8.64 18.06 -2.67
CA LYS A 127 7.63 18.02 -1.62
C LYS A 127 7.38 16.60 -1.10
N LYS A 128 7.41 15.60 -1.99
CA LYS A 128 7.32 14.18 -1.59
C LYS A 128 8.46 13.77 -0.64
N VAL A 129 9.68 14.22 -0.90
CA VAL A 129 10.84 13.92 -0.04
C VAL A 129 10.70 14.65 1.30
N GLU A 130 10.34 15.94 1.29
CA GLU A 130 10.09 16.72 2.51
C GLU A 130 9.02 16.07 3.40
N ASP A 131 7.90 15.65 2.81
CA ASP A 131 6.84 14.93 3.53
C ASP A 131 7.33 13.63 4.16
N CYS A 132 8.26 12.94 3.51
CA CYS A 132 8.88 11.74 4.08
C CYS A 132 9.71 12.08 5.31
N PHE A 133 10.53 13.12 5.24
CA PHE A 133 11.32 13.61 6.38
C PHE A 133 10.44 13.99 7.56
N GLU A 134 9.39 14.76 7.32
CA GLU A 134 8.52 15.26 8.38
C GLU A 134 7.58 14.20 8.99
N ARG A 135 7.32 13.10 8.28
CA ARG A 135 6.30 12.11 8.69
C ARG A 135 6.90 10.75 8.99
N SER A 136 7.57 10.16 7.99
CA SER A 136 8.17 8.83 8.12
C SER A 136 9.42 8.85 9.01
N LEU A 137 10.17 9.94 8.95
CA LEU A 137 11.42 10.10 9.71
C LEU A 137 11.28 11.00 10.93
N ASP A 138 10.05 11.41 11.25
CA ASP A 138 9.70 12.28 12.39
C ASP A 138 10.67 13.46 12.59
N GLY A 139 10.99 14.11 11.47
CA GLY A 139 12.05 15.08 11.39
C GLY A 139 11.62 16.41 10.80
N GLN A 140 12.56 17.09 10.17
CA GLN A 140 12.33 18.37 9.51
C GLN A 140 12.71 18.27 8.05
N LYS A 141 12.03 19.03 7.19
CA LYS A 141 12.44 19.17 5.79
C LYS A 141 13.89 19.65 5.67
N ILE A 142 14.56 19.13 4.65
CA ILE A 142 15.90 19.58 4.22
C ILE A 142 15.76 20.79 3.28
N ASP A 143 16.86 21.50 3.04
CA ASP A 143 16.85 22.59 2.05
C ASP A 143 16.52 22.02 0.66
N SER A 144 15.49 22.59 0.03
CA SER A 144 15.00 22.18 -1.29
C SER A 144 16.01 22.44 -2.41
N ASN A 145 16.98 23.34 -2.20
CA ASN A 145 18.05 23.67 -3.15
C ASN A 145 19.36 22.91 -2.92
N SER A 146 19.45 22.14 -1.84
CA SER A 146 20.65 21.37 -1.45
C SER A 146 21.08 20.36 -2.51
N ALA A 147 22.36 19.99 -2.48
CA ALA A 147 22.90 18.92 -3.31
C ALA A 147 22.18 17.59 -3.03
N GLU A 148 21.82 17.33 -1.78
CA GLU A 148 21.14 16.13 -1.32
C GLU A 148 19.72 16.04 -1.87
N MET A 149 18.97 17.16 -1.87
CA MET A 149 17.64 17.18 -2.49
C MET A 149 17.71 16.93 -3.99
N LYS A 150 18.66 17.58 -4.69
CA LYS A 150 18.91 17.33 -6.12
C LYS A 150 19.24 15.86 -6.40
N ALA A 151 20.06 15.26 -5.55
CA ALA A 151 20.42 13.84 -5.64
C ALA A 151 19.23 12.90 -5.41
N PHE A 152 18.40 13.15 -4.38
CA PHE A 152 17.15 12.40 -4.17
C PHE A 152 16.24 12.48 -5.41
N VAL A 153 16.04 13.68 -5.96
CA VAL A 153 15.21 13.88 -7.14
C VAL A 153 15.77 13.15 -8.35
N ALA A 154 17.08 13.22 -8.59
CA ALA A 154 17.75 12.52 -9.69
C ALA A 154 17.53 11.00 -9.59
N TYR A 155 17.76 10.41 -8.41
CA TYR A 155 17.54 8.99 -8.18
C TYR A 155 16.08 8.57 -8.37
N LEU A 156 15.13 9.34 -7.81
CA LEU A 156 13.70 9.03 -7.89
C LEU A 156 13.14 9.15 -9.31
N LYS A 157 13.69 10.06 -10.13
CA LYS A 157 13.39 10.13 -11.57
C LYS A 157 14.00 8.95 -12.32
N TRP A 158 15.26 8.63 -12.05
CA TRP A 158 15.98 7.57 -12.75
C TRP A 158 15.38 6.18 -12.50
N ILE A 159 15.06 5.83 -11.25
CA ILE A 159 14.59 4.47 -10.92
C ILE A 159 13.26 4.14 -11.61
N GLY A 160 12.41 5.14 -11.83
CA GLY A 160 11.12 5.00 -12.51
C GLY A 160 11.16 5.27 -14.03
N LYS A 161 12.34 5.50 -14.63
CA LYS A 161 12.46 6.03 -16.01
C LYS A 161 11.81 5.18 -17.10
N ASN A 162 11.74 3.86 -16.88
CA ASN A 162 11.19 2.91 -17.85
C ASN A 162 9.67 2.68 -17.70
N VAL A 163 9.02 3.33 -16.72
CA VAL A 163 7.57 3.22 -16.54
C VAL A 163 6.89 4.17 -17.52
N LYS A 164 5.89 3.69 -18.27
CA LYS A 164 5.10 4.53 -19.17
C LYS A 164 4.10 5.38 -18.37
N LYS A 165 4.00 6.68 -18.68
CA LYS A 165 3.01 7.58 -18.08
C LYS A 165 1.58 7.03 -18.26
N GLY A 166 0.77 7.13 -17.21
CA GLY A 166 -0.59 6.60 -17.18
C GLY A 166 -0.69 5.09 -16.93
N THR A 167 0.43 4.37 -16.80
CA THR A 167 0.44 2.94 -16.48
C THR A 167 0.83 2.67 -15.03
N LYS A 168 0.39 1.53 -14.50
CA LYS A 168 0.83 0.99 -13.21
C LYS A 168 1.32 -0.45 -13.43
N PRO A 169 2.63 -0.69 -13.61
CA PRO A 169 3.17 -2.04 -13.81
C PRO A 169 2.96 -2.89 -12.55
N ALA A 170 2.89 -4.21 -12.73
CA ALA A 170 2.74 -5.14 -11.62
C ALA A 170 3.93 -5.02 -10.66
N GLY A 171 3.66 -5.12 -9.35
CA GLY A 171 4.66 -4.91 -8.32
C GLY A 171 4.85 -3.46 -7.88
N SER A 172 4.15 -2.48 -8.46
CA SER A 172 4.32 -1.07 -8.08
C SER A 172 3.72 -0.72 -6.71
N GLY A 173 4.52 -0.13 -5.83
CA GLY A 173 4.09 0.33 -4.51
C GLY A 173 3.81 -0.80 -3.53
N ILE A 174 2.66 -0.72 -2.85
CA ILE A 174 2.17 -1.71 -1.88
C ILE A 174 0.80 -2.19 -2.36
N ASP A 175 0.61 -3.51 -2.35
CA ASP A 175 -0.67 -4.12 -2.64
C ASP A 175 -1.57 -4.17 -1.40
N GLU A 176 -2.87 -3.99 -1.62
CA GLU A 176 -3.85 -4.03 -0.55
C GLU A 176 -4.17 -5.49 -0.18
N PRO A 177 -4.20 -5.84 1.12
CA PRO A 177 -4.73 -7.11 1.59
C PRO A 177 -6.20 -7.29 1.28
N VAL A 178 -6.62 -8.55 1.16
CA VAL A 178 -8.05 -8.88 1.14
C VAL A 178 -8.67 -8.40 2.45
N PHE A 179 -9.85 -7.79 2.36
CA PHE A 179 -10.54 -7.26 3.53
C PHE A 179 -11.08 -8.36 4.43
N LEU A 180 -11.04 -8.09 5.72
CA LEU A 180 -11.71 -8.89 6.73
C LEU A 180 -13.19 -8.53 6.78
N ASP A 181 -14.00 -9.52 7.14
CA ASP A 181 -15.41 -9.37 7.51
C ASP A 181 -15.59 -8.76 8.90
N ARG A 182 -14.51 -8.68 9.69
CA ARG A 182 -14.39 -8.06 11.00
C ARG A 182 -13.39 -6.90 11.02
N GLY A 183 -13.33 -6.19 12.14
CA GLY A 183 -12.20 -5.31 12.44
C GLY A 183 -10.91 -6.09 12.67
N ALA A 184 -9.77 -5.46 12.40
CA ALA A 184 -8.45 -5.95 12.76
C ALA A 184 -8.29 -5.97 14.30
N ASP A 185 -7.71 -7.03 14.82
CA ASP A 185 -7.67 -7.35 16.24
C ASP A 185 -6.25 -7.18 16.79
N THR A 186 -6.07 -6.21 17.70
CA THR A 186 -4.76 -5.89 18.29
C THR A 186 -4.25 -7.00 19.21
N VAL A 187 -5.13 -7.80 19.82
CA VAL A 187 -4.75 -8.92 20.68
C VAL A 187 -4.21 -10.07 19.83
N LYS A 188 -4.91 -10.42 18.74
CA LYS A 188 -4.38 -11.39 17.75
C LYS A 188 -3.09 -10.89 17.11
N GLY A 189 -3.03 -9.59 16.82
CA GLY A 189 -1.84 -8.94 16.27
C GLY A 189 -0.63 -9.05 17.18
N LYS A 190 -0.83 -8.93 18.51
CA LYS A 190 0.23 -9.12 19.50
C LYS A 190 0.81 -10.54 19.45
N LEU A 191 -0.04 -11.56 19.25
CA LEU A 191 0.40 -12.95 19.12
C LEU A 191 1.24 -13.16 17.86
N VAL A 192 0.82 -12.58 16.73
CA VAL A 192 1.61 -12.56 15.48
C VAL A 192 2.95 -11.86 15.71
N TYR A 193 2.94 -10.71 16.39
CA TYR A 193 4.16 -9.97 16.69
C TYR A 193 5.17 -10.80 17.51
N ILE A 194 4.70 -11.40 18.61
CA ILE A 194 5.53 -12.22 19.50
C ILE A 194 6.15 -13.40 18.78
N SER A 195 5.38 -14.07 17.92
CA SER A 195 5.80 -15.28 17.21
C SER A 195 6.70 -14.99 16.00
N LYS A 196 6.43 -13.93 15.24
CA LYS A 196 7.04 -13.70 13.92
C LYS A 196 7.89 -12.44 13.80
N CYS A 197 7.76 -11.45 14.69
CA CYS A 197 8.38 -10.12 14.52
C CYS A 197 9.38 -9.75 15.64
N ARG A 198 9.07 -10.13 16.88
CA ARG A 198 9.79 -9.73 18.11
C ARG A 198 11.29 -10.02 18.07
N ARG A 199 11.71 -11.14 17.45
CA ARG A 199 13.12 -11.53 17.37
C ARG A 199 14.01 -10.46 16.72
N CYS A 200 13.47 -9.73 15.74
CA CYS A 200 14.20 -8.68 15.03
C CYS A 200 13.87 -7.28 15.58
N HIS A 201 12.58 -7.01 15.83
CA HIS A 201 12.13 -5.67 16.20
C HIS A 201 12.11 -5.40 17.71
N GLY A 202 12.48 -6.36 18.54
CA GLY A 202 12.54 -6.23 19.99
C GLY A 202 11.21 -6.58 20.68
N ALA A 203 11.22 -6.69 22.01
CA ALA A 203 10.00 -6.94 22.79
C ALA A 203 9.03 -5.74 22.76
N ASP A 204 9.60 -4.53 22.71
CA ASP A 204 8.90 -3.26 22.78
C ASP A 204 9.02 -2.49 21.46
N GLY A 205 9.23 -3.19 20.33
CA GLY A 205 9.29 -2.57 19.01
C GLY A 205 10.42 -1.57 18.81
N GLN A 206 11.39 -1.53 19.71
CA GLN A 206 12.50 -0.59 19.73
C GLN A 206 13.51 -0.80 18.59
N GLY A 207 13.39 -1.92 17.86
CA GLY A 207 14.33 -2.29 16.81
C GLY A 207 15.70 -2.68 17.35
N LYS A 208 16.69 -2.66 16.46
CA LYS A 208 18.11 -2.93 16.76
C LYS A 208 19.00 -1.97 15.98
N LEU A 209 19.78 -1.18 16.69
CA LEU A 209 20.82 -0.33 16.09
C LEU A 209 22.02 -1.17 15.65
N ASN A 210 22.80 -0.62 14.70
CA ASN A 210 24.12 -1.13 14.35
C ASN A 210 25.13 -0.89 15.49
N THR A 211 26.33 -1.46 15.37
CA THR A 211 27.40 -1.35 16.38
C THR A 211 27.85 0.09 16.62
N ALA A 212 27.84 0.94 15.59
CA ALA A 212 28.13 2.37 15.70
C ALA A 212 27.02 3.17 16.41
N GLY A 213 25.84 2.57 16.62
CA GLY A 213 24.69 3.22 17.24
C GLY A 213 24.22 4.46 16.46
N ASN A 214 24.32 4.45 15.13
CA ASN A 214 23.97 5.59 14.27
C ASN A 214 22.96 5.23 13.16
N ALA A 215 22.57 3.96 13.03
CA ALA A 215 21.52 3.53 12.11
C ALA A 215 20.87 2.22 12.60
N TYR A 216 19.61 1.99 12.22
CA TYR A 216 18.92 0.73 12.51
C TYR A 216 19.29 -0.39 11.53
N VAL A 217 19.67 -1.55 12.08
CA VAL A 217 19.69 -2.83 11.35
C VAL A 217 18.27 -3.37 11.23
N TYR A 218 17.50 -3.33 12.32
CA TYR A 218 16.06 -3.57 12.32
C TYR A 218 15.36 -2.31 12.82
N PRO A 219 14.46 -1.69 12.03
CA PRO A 219 13.89 -0.41 12.39
C PRO A 219 12.99 -0.51 13.63
N ALA A 220 12.95 0.58 14.41
CA ALA A 220 11.96 0.78 15.44
C ALA A 220 10.56 0.89 14.81
N LEU A 221 9.62 0.07 15.26
CA LEU A 221 8.25 0.02 14.74
C LEU A 221 7.30 0.97 15.46
N TRP A 222 7.62 1.32 16.71
CA TRP A 222 6.93 2.33 17.52
C TRP A 222 7.89 2.94 18.54
N GLY A 223 7.38 3.77 19.44
CA GLY A 223 8.17 4.55 20.39
C GLY A 223 8.78 5.80 19.75
N LYS A 224 9.57 6.54 20.55
CA LYS A 224 10.10 7.88 20.21
C LYS A 224 10.90 7.93 18.91
N HIS A 225 11.50 6.81 18.48
CA HIS A 225 12.40 6.76 17.33
C HIS A 225 11.76 6.14 16.08
N SER A 226 10.44 5.98 16.07
CA SER A 226 9.70 5.45 14.91
C SER A 226 9.01 6.57 14.12
N TYR A 227 8.34 6.19 13.02
CA TYR A 227 7.51 7.09 12.23
C TYR A 227 6.36 7.66 13.07
N ASN A 228 5.97 8.90 12.77
CA ASN A 228 4.87 9.57 13.46
C ASN A 228 3.50 9.22 12.88
N ILE A 229 2.44 9.67 13.55
CA ILE A 229 1.05 9.41 13.13
C ILE A 229 0.68 9.99 11.76
N GLY A 230 1.45 10.94 11.24
CA GLY A 230 1.25 11.53 9.92
C GLY A 230 1.81 10.70 8.77
N ALA A 231 2.58 9.63 9.07
CA ALA A 231 3.18 8.77 8.07
C ALA A 231 2.14 7.93 7.32
N SER A 232 2.36 7.71 6.03
CA SER A 232 1.42 6.92 5.21
C SER A 232 1.27 5.46 5.67
N ILE A 233 2.29 4.92 6.33
CA ILE A 233 2.30 3.57 6.91
C ILE A 233 1.58 3.50 8.26
N TYR A 234 1.19 4.64 8.85
CA TYR A 234 0.29 4.62 10.01
C TYR A 234 -1.14 4.24 9.62
N ARG A 235 -1.49 4.33 8.32
CA ARG A 235 -2.74 3.79 7.78
C ARG A 235 -2.68 2.27 7.68
N LEU A 236 -3.75 1.63 8.14
CA LEU A 236 -3.73 0.20 8.39
C LEU A 236 -3.59 -0.62 7.10
N SER A 237 -4.26 -0.23 6.00
CA SER A 237 -4.17 -0.94 4.72
C SER A 237 -2.75 -0.93 4.14
N LYS A 238 -2.03 0.19 4.32
CA LYS A 238 -0.67 0.34 3.82
C LYS A 238 0.30 -0.51 4.63
N PHE A 239 0.16 -0.51 5.95
CA PHE A 239 1.06 -1.32 6.76
C PHE A 239 0.79 -2.82 6.63
N ALA A 240 -0.48 -3.22 6.66
CA ALA A 240 -0.87 -4.62 6.46
C ALA A 240 -0.39 -5.14 5.10
N GLY A 241 -0.57 -4.37 4.02
CA GLY A 241 -0.06 -4.73 2.69
C GLY A 241 1.46 -4.87 2.64
N TYR A 242 2.18 -3.93 3.24
CA TYR A 242 3.63 -3.96 3.32
C TYR A 242 4.11 -5.21 4.08
N VAL A 243 3.55 -5.45 5.26
CA VAL A 243 3.91 -6.55 6.15
C VAL A 243 3.59 -7.90 5.50
N ARG A 244 2.42 -8.05 4.88
CA ARG A 244 2.02 -9.29 4.19
C ARG A 244 3.04 -9.74 3.14
N ASP A 245 3.52 -8.81 2.32
CA ASP A 245 4.36 -9.13 1.16
C ASP A 245 5.86 -9.04 1.45
N ASN A 246 6.28 -8.52 2.62
CA ASN A 246 7.69 -8.26 2.89
C ASN A 246 8.19 -8.69 4.26
N MET A 247 7.30 -9.12 5.15
CA MET A 247 7.65 -9.55 6.51
C MET A 247 7.01 -10.90 6.83
N PRO A 248 7.67 -11.73 7.66
CA PRO A 248 9.03 -11.58 8.21
C PRO A 248 10.14 -11.65 7.15
N PHE A 249 11.40 -11.51 7.56
CA PHE A 249 12.54 -11.58 6.64
C PHE A 249 12.50 -12.87 5.81
N GLY A 250 12.77 -12.75 4.51
CA GLY A 250 12.62 -13.84 3.54
C GLY A 250 11.23 -13.95 2.90
N ALA A 251 10.24 -13.17 3.35
CA ALA A 251 8.94 -13.07 2.68
C ALA A 251 9.03 -12.24 1.38
N ASP A 252 8.25 -12.67 0.40
CA ASP A 252 7.95 -11.92 -0.81
C ASP A 252 6.47 -12.12 -1.21
N HIS A 253 6.00 -11.40 -2.21
CA HIS A 253 4.61 -11.43 -2.67
C HIS A 253 4.13 -12.83 -3.11
N LYS A 254 5.02 -13.69 -3.62
CA LYS A 254 4.71 -15.07 -4.04
C LYS A 254 4.90 -16.07 -2.90
N LYS A 255 5.78 -15.79 -1.94
CA LYS A 255 6.13 -16.61 -0.78
C LYS A 255 5.76 -15.88 0.51
N ARG A 256 4.47 -15.59 0.67
CA ARG A 256 3.93 -14.93 1.86
C ARG A 256 4.05 -15.87 3.06
N GLN A 257 4.42 -15.29 4.20
CA GLN A 257 4.51 -16.00 5.49
C GLN A 257 3.39 -15.59 6.46
N LEU A 258 2.62 -14.58 6.08
CA LEU A 258 1.44 -14.10 6.79
C LEU A 258 0.22 -14.23 5.89
N THR A 259 -0.88 -14.68 6.47
CA THR A 259 -2.21 -14.53 5.86
C THR A 259 -2.61 -13.05 5.84
N ASP A 260 -3.60 -12.68 5.02
CA ASP A 260 -4.15 -11.31 5.04
C ASP A 260 -4.68 -10.95 6.44
N ALA A 261 -5.31 -11.89 7.15
CA ALA A 261 -5.81 -11.69 8.52
C ALA A 261 -4.68 -11.42 9.52
N GLU A 262 -3.62 -12.22 9.52
CA GLU A 262 -2.45 -11.97 10.38
C GLU A 262 -1.79 -10.62 10.06
N ALA A 263 -1.74 -10.24 8.78
CA ALA A 263 -1.16 -8.97 8.35
C ALA A 263 -1.98 -7.76 8.83
N TRP A 264 -3.31 -7.82 8.75
CA TRP A 264 -4.21 -6.80 9.32
C TRP A 264 -4.06 -6.71 10.83
N ASP A 265 -4.09 -7.85 11.52
CA ASP A 265 -4.07 -7.90 12.98
C ASP A 265 -2.73 -7.38 13.52
N VAL A 266 -1.58 -7.83 12.98
CA VAL A 266 -0.27 -7.34 13.41
C VAL A 266 -0.07 -5.86 13.09
N ALA A 267 -0.61 -5.39 11.96
CA ALA A 267 -0.59 -3.97 11.64
C ALA A 267 -1.38 -3.15 12.67
N ALA A 268 -2.52 -3.68 13.14
CA ALA A 268 -3.36 -3.02 14.12
C ALA A 268 -2.65 -2.95 15.46
N PHE A 269 -2.02 -4.05 15.88
CA PHE A 269 -1.20 -4.07 17.09
C PHE A 269 -0.09 -3.03 17.06
N VAL A 270 0.73 -3.00 16.00
CA VAL A 270 1.87 -2.06 15.87
C VAL A 270 1.41 -0.59 15.80
N ASN A 271 0.36 -0.30 15.04
CA ASN A 271 -0.17 1.08 14.92
C ASN A 271 -1.06 1.49 16.12
N SER A 272 -1.33 0.58 17.06
CA SER A 272 -1.93 0.92 18.36
C SER A 272 -0.89 1.35 19.41
N GLN A 273 0.41 1.11 19.16
CA GLN A 273 1.47 1.45 20.10
C GLN A 273 1.81 2.96 20.11
N PRO A 274 2.31 3.50 21.24
CA PRO A 274 2.72 4.91 21.34
C PRO A 274 3.82 5.27 20.34
N ARG A 275 3.72 6.45 19.74
CA ARG A 275 4.69 6.99 18.76
C ARG A 275 4.58 8.52 18.70
N PRO A 276 5.50 9.23 18.01
CA PRO A 276 5.43 10.68 17.91
C PRO A 276 4.15 11.17 17.23
N VAL A 277 3.68 12.33 17.67
CA VAL A 277 2.49 13.01 17.17
C VAL A 277 2.91 14.11 16.20
N LYS A 278 2.15 14.31 15.11
CA LYS A 278 2.30 15.43 14.18
C LYS A 278 0.96 16.13 14.06
N ASN A 279 0.97 17.46 13.95
CA ASN A 279 -0.23 18.19 13.59
C ASN A 279 -0.66 17.80 12.15
N VAL A 280 -1.86 17.24 12.03
CA VAL A 280 -2.47 16.81 10.76
C VAL A 280 -3.80 17.52 10.50
N SER A 281 -4.09 18.63 11.19
CA SER A 281 -5.32 19.41 11.03
C SER A 281 -5.55 19.88 9.59
N ASP A 282 -4.47 20.20 8.90
CA ASP A 282 -4.50 20.76 7.55
C ASP A 282 -4.46 19.66 6.47
N ASP A 283 -4.34 18.39 6.89
CA ASP A 283 -4.41 17.26 5.97
C ASP A 283 -5.86 17.01 5.54
N TRP A 284 -6.05 16.74 4.26
CA TRP A 284 -7.32 16.40 3.63
C TRP A 284 -8.36 17.55 3.67
N PRO A 285 -8.05 18.71 3.07
CA PRO A 285 -8.97 19.87 3.06
C PRO A 285 -10.33 19.53 2.45
N LYS A 286 -10.40 18.53 1.57
CA LYS A 286 -11.64 17.92 1.09
C LYS A 286 -11.86 16.59 1.80
N LEU A 287 -12.71 16.57 2.84
CA LEU A 287 -12.94 15.36 3.66
C LEU A 287 -13.37 14.14 2.84
N ALA A 288 -14.13 14.32 1.76
CA ALA A 288 -14.56 13.23 0.89
C ALA A 288 -13.41 12.51 0.17
N THR A 289 -12.22 13.13 0.10
CA THR A 289 -11.01 12.55 -0.51
C THR A 289 -10.12 11.85 0.51
N LYS A 290 -10.47 11.92 1.81
CA LYS A 290 -9.77 11.23 2.89
C LYS A 290 -9.84 9.71 2.66
N PRO A 291 -8.72 8.97 2.82
CA PRO A 291 -8.72 7.53 2.65
C PRO A 291 -9.69 6.86 3.63
N TYR A 292 -10.35 5.78 3.19
CA TYR A 292 -11.30 5.02 4.01
C TYR A 292 -10.71 4.52 5.34
N ASP A 293 -9.39 4.27 5.37
CA ASP A 293 -8.62 3.77 6.51
C ASP A 293 -7.81 4.88 7.22
N TYR A 294 -8.14 6.15 6.99
CA TYR A 294 -7.49 7.24 7.71
C TYR A 294 -8.03 7.30 9.15
N PRO A 295 -7.17 7.20 10.17
CA PRO A 295 -7.60 6.87 11.52
C PRO A 295 -8.11 8.07 12.33
N PHE A 296 -8.21 9.26 11.73
CA PHE A 296 -8.54 10.50 12.44
C PHE A 296 -9.66 11.28 11.76
N GLY A 297 -10.63 11.72 12.56
CA GLY A 297 -11.68 12.63 12.13
C GLY A 297 -11.17 14.05 11.81
N PRO A 298 -12.07 14.97 11.41
CA PRO A 298 -13.48 14.72 11.06
C PRO A 298 -13.61 13.89 9.77
N TYR A 299 -14.72 13.18 9.60
CA TYR A 299 -14.99 12.34 8.43
C TYR A 299 -16.02 13.00 7.50
N ALA A 300 -16.08 12.57 6.25
CA ALA A 300 -17.11 13.02 5.31
C ALA A 300 -18.47 12.34 5.58
N ASP A 301 -18.49 11.36 6.48
CA ASP A 301 -19.65 10.59 6.86
C ASP A 301 -19.91 10.66 8.37
N HIS A 302 -21.10 10.22 8.76
CA HIS A 302 -21.52 10.03 10.15
C HIS A 302 -21.91 8.56 10.42
N LEU A 303 -21.57 7.66 9.50
CA LEU A 303 -22.03 6.27 9.51
C LEU A 303 -21.03 5.35 10.20
N PHE A 304 -19.75 5.70 10.16
CA PHE A 304 -18.67 4.90 10.74
C PHE A 304 -18.00 5.64 11.89
N SER A 305 -17.75 4.92 12.97
CA SER A 305 -16.95 5.42 14.09
C SER A 305 -15.48 5.57 13.71
N GLU A 306 -14.73 6.37 14.48
CA GLU A 306 -13.26 6.46 14.33
C GLU A 306 -12.58 5.09 14.48
N SER A 307 -13.10 4.22 15.35
CA SER A 307 -12.59 2.85 15.49
C SER A 307 -12.77 2.04 14.20
N GLN A 308 -13.89 2.22 13.48
CA GLN A 308 -14.12 1.55 12.20
C GLN A 308 -13.23 2.12 11.08
N HIS A 309 -12.96 3.43 11.09
CA HIS A 309 -11.96 4.03 10.20
C HIS A 309 -10.53 3.58 10.49
N LYS A 310 -10.21 3.30 11.76
CA LYS A 310 -8.88 2.85 12.17
C LYS A 310 -8.64 1.36 11.97
N TYR A 311 -9.62 0.52 12.30
CA TYR A 311 -9.45 -0.94 12.38
C TYR A 311 -10.41 -1.73 11.47
N GLY A 312 -11.39 -1.09 10.84
CA GLY A 312 -12.38 -1.76 9.99
C GLY A 312 -13.58 -2.31 10.78
N PRO A 313 -14.41 -3.17 10.17
CA PRO A 313 -14.23 -3.77 8.84
C PRO A 313 -14.25 -2.72 7.71
N PHE A 314 -13.29 -2.81 6.79
CA PHE A 314 -13.07 -1.76 5.78
C PHE A 314 -13.94 -1.86 4.53
N ALA A 315 -14.47 -3.06 4.22
CA ALA A 315 -15.33 -3.26 3.06
C ALA A 315 -16.52 -2.28 3.00
N PRO A 316 -17.35 -2.13 4.06
CA PRO A 316 -18.46 -1.18 4.04
C PRO A 316 -17.99 0.28 3.93
N VAL A 317 -16.92 0.66 4.64
CA VAL A 317 -16.36 2.02 4.63
C VAL A 317 -15.89 2.39 3.23
N LYS A 318 -15.06 1.54 2.61
CA LYS A 318 -14.53 1.78 1.26
C LYS A 318 -15.64 1.84 0.21
N LYS A 319 -16.67 0.99 0.32
CA LYS A 319 -17.83 1.02 -0.57
C LYS A 319 -18.56 2.36 -0.48
N TYR A 320 -18.77 2.89 0.73
CA TYR A 320 -19.40 4.19 0.93
C TYR A 320 -18.58 5.32 0.28
N TYR A 321 -17.28 5.41 0.56
CA TYR A 321 -16.43 6.47 0.00
C TYR A 321 -16.30 6.38 -1.52
N ALA A 322 -16.27 5.17 -2.09
CA ALA A 322 -16.29 5.01 -3.55
C ALA A 322 -17.58 5.58 -4.19
N LEU A 323 -18.74 5.39 -3.54
CA LEU A 323 -20.00 5.96 -4.00
C LEU A 323 -20.07 7.47 -3.80
N LEU A 324 -19.46 7.99 -2.73
CA LEU A 324 -19.40 9.43 -2.47
C LEU A 324 -18.60 10.17 -3.55
N THR A 325 -17.46 9.61 -3.99
CA THR A 325 -16.63 10.21 -5.03
C THR A 325 -17.29 10.20 -6.41
N ILE A 326 -18.15 9.22 -6.73
CA ILE A 326 -18.88 9.18 -8.02
C ILE A 326 -19.93 10.28 -8.12
N LYS A 327 -20.44 10.76 -6.98
CA LYS A 327 -21.51 11.77 -6.92
C LYS A 327 -21.01 13.23 -6.95
N GLN A 328 -19.69 13.44 -6.97
CA GLN A 328 -19.04 14.75 -6.99
C GLN A 328 -18.42 15.01 -8.36
#